data_AF-A0A5B0PY71-F1
#
_entry.id   AF-A0A5B0PY71-F1
#
_cell.length_a   1.000
_cell.length_b   1.000
_cell.length_c   1.000
_cell.angle_alpha   90.00
_cell.angle_beta   90.00
_cell.angle_gamma   90.00
#
_symmetry.space_group_name_H-M   'P 1'
#
loop_
_entity.id
_entity.type
_entity.pdbx_description
1 polymer ?
#
loop_
_entity_poly.entity_id
_entity_poly.type
_entity_poly.pdbx_seq_one_letter_code
_entity_poly.pdbx_strand_id
1 'polypeptide(L)'
;MTSKFNVLKKKWLAYNNRAESYNSEFSPGRILATPTLDDVKAYGIDNVFWNMGALSHPDEPWVVNLNVQQGIQAYLTLTHCHDKLRGIYRETRQATQWVIKIGGDLYQIENCLIAETRETDVSTKIQQRLTEICLSMWEKLVRGYSVVTEIGSQADHEEEEILDQEAMEYAEGNPNYE
;
A
#
# COMPACT_ATOMS: atom_id res chain seq x y z
N MET A 1 -9.19 -23.38 4.45
CA MET A 1 -9.02 -23.00 3.03
C MET A 1 -7.66 -22.36 2.85
N THR A 2 -6.90 -22.73 1.81
CA THR A 2 -5.55 -22.21 1.58
C THR A 2 -5.59 -20.71 1.30
N SER A 3 -4.72 -19.91 1.93
CA SER A 3 -4.65 -18.44 1.78
C SER A 3 -4.79 -17.95 0.32
N LYS A 4 -4.14 -18.63 -0.63
CA LYS A 4 -4.24 -18.32 -2.08
C LYS A 4 -5.65 -18.41 -2.67
N PHE A 5 -6.47 -19.32 -2.16
CA PHE A 5 -7.86 -19.48 -2.61
C PHE A 5 -8.74 -18.32 -2.15
N ASN A 6 -8.53 -17.84 -0.92
CA ASN A 6 -9.26 -16.68 -0.40
C ASN A 6 -8.91 -15.42 -1.21
N VAL A 7 -7.63 -15.25 -1.57
CA VAL A 7 -7.20 -14.16 -2.45
C VAL A 7 -7.87 -14.23 -3.82
N LEU A 8 -7.95 -15.43 -4.42
CA LEU A 8 -8.64 -15.62 -5.69
C LEU A 8 -10.14 -15.29 -5.58
N LYS A 9 -10.83 -15.78 -4.54
CA LYS A 9 -12.26 -15.50 -4.30
C LYS A 9 -12.50 -13.99 -4.18
N LYS A 10 -11.70 -13.27 -3.38
CA LYS A 10 -11.79 -11.81 -3.23
C LYS A 10 -11.58 -11.09 -4.56
N LYS A 11 -10.53 -11.44 -5.31
CA LYS A 11 -10.23 -10.81 -6.61
C LYS A 11 -11.29 -11.08 -7.67
N TRP A 12 -11.80 -12.32 -7.73
CA TRP A 12 -12.89 -12.67 -8.63
C TRP A 12 -14.15 -11.85 -8.33
N LEU A 13 -14.50 -11.73 -7.05
CA LEU A 13 -15.67 -10.97 -6.60
C LEU A 13 -15.57 -9.49 -7.00
N ALA A 14 -14.43 -8.85 -6.71
CA ALA A 14 -14.19 -7.47 -7.09
C ALA A 14 -14.28 -7.24 -8.61
N TYR A 15 -13.72 -8.18 -9.40
CA TYR A 15 -13.88 -8.14 -10.86
C TYR A 15 -15.34 -8.26 -11.27
N ASN A 16 -16.05 -9.27 -10.76
CA ASN A 16 -17.41 -9.57 -11.20
C ASN A 16 -18.36 -8.41 -10.90
N ASN A 17 -18.23 -7.79 -9.72
CA ASN A 17 -19.00 -6.62 -9.33
C ASN A 17 -18.76 -5.45 -10.29
N ARG A 18 -17.49 -5.14 -10.56
CA ARG A 18 -17.13 -4.04 -11.47
C ARG A 18 -17.57 -4.31 -12.90
N ALA A 19 -17.49 -5.56 -13.36
CA ALA A 19 -17.97 -5.96 -14.67
C ALA A 19 -19.50 -5.83 -14.79
N GLU A 20 -20.24 -6.25 -13.77
CA GLU A 20 -21.70 -6.10 -13.69
C GLU A 20 -22.13 -4.63 -13.63
N SER A 21 -21.50 -3.81 -12.80
CA SER A 21 -21.73 -2.36 -12.76
C SER A 21 -21.43 -1.72 -14.11
N TYR A 22 -20.30 -2.05 -14.74
CA TYR A 22 -19.95 -1.50 -16.05
C TYR A 22 -20.98 -1.88 -17.13
N ASN A 23 -21.37 -3.15 -17.18
CA ASN A 23 -22.33 -3.66 -18.16
C ASN A 23 -23.73 -3.09 -17.96
N SER A 24 -24.08 -2.62 -16.76
CA SER A 24 -25.40 -2.08 -16.43
C SER A 24 -25.47 -0.56 -16.53
N GLU A 25 -24.42 0.15 -16.11
CA GLU A 25 -24.36 1.62 -16.13
C GLU A 25 -24.04 2.16 -17.52
N PHE A 26 -23.22 1.44 -18.27
CA PHE A 26 -22.83 1.82 -19.62
C PHE A 26 -23.57 0.92 -20.62
N SER A 27 -23.80 1.42 -21.84
CA SER A 27 -24.28 0.61 -22.97
C SER A 27 -23.09 0.23 -23.86
N PRO A 28 -22.16 -0.63 -23.38
CA PRO A 28 -20.94 -0.91 -24.13
C PRO A 28 -21.28 -1.71 -25.39
N GLY A 29 -20.52 -1.47 -26.46
CA GLY A 29 -20.65 -2.25 -27.69
C GLY A 29 -20.33 -3.74 -27.51
N ARG A 30 -19.63 -4.10 -26.43
CA ARG A 30 -19.36 -5.47 -26.00
C ARG A 30 -19.48 -5.59 -24.48
N ILE A 31 -20.22 -6.59 -24.04
CA ILE A 31 -20.47 -6.88 -22.63
C ILE A 31 -19.24 -7.61 -22.06
N LEU A 32 -18.74 -7.18 -20.90
CA LEU A 32 -17.69 -7.88 -20.15
C LEU A 32 -18.24 -9.21 -19.61
N ALA A 33 -17.45 -10.28 -19.68
CA ALA A 33 -17.86 -11.58 -19.19
C ALA A 33 -17.96 -11.59 -17.65
N THR A 34 -19.03 -12.17 -17.11
CA THR A 34 -19.27 -12.33 -15.66
C THR A 34 -19.34 -13.82 -15.29
N PRO A 35 -18.22 -14.56 -15.39
CA PRO A 35 -18.18 -16.00 -15.15
C PRO A 35 -18.31 -16.33 -13.66
N THR A 36 -18.83 -17.52 -13.34
CA THR A 36 -18.92 -17.96 -11.94
C THR A 36 -17.54 -18.29 -11.37
N LEU A 37 -17.43 -18.31 -10.03
CA LEU A 37 -16.17 -18.64 -9.36
C LEU A 37 -15.66 -20.05 -9.74
N ASP A 38 -16.59 -20.98 -9.98
CA ASP A 38 -16.23 -22.34 -10.38
C ASP A 38 -15.73 -22.41 -11.82
N ASP A 39 -16.28 -21.60 -12.73
CA ASP A 39 -15.76 -21.46 -14.09
C ASP A 39 -14.33 -20.90 -14.07
N VAL A 40 -14.09 -19.87 -13.26
CA VAL A 40 -12.77 -19.23 -13.16
C VAL A 40 -11.71 -20.17 -12.58
N LYS A 41 -12.08 -21.07 -11.65
CA LYS A 41 -11.17 -22.13 -11.18
C LYS A 41 -10.80 -23.12 -12.28
N ALA A 42 -11.72 -23.38 -13.21
CA ALA A 42 -11.52 -24.32 -14.29
C ALA A 42 -10.73 -23.71 -15.47
N TYR A 43 -10.57 -22.40 -15.51
CA TYR A 43 -9.84 -21.72 -16.58
C TYR A 43 -8.33 -22.02 -16.52
N GLY A 44 -7.81 -22.50 -17.65
CA GLY A 44 -6.37 -22.55 -17.90
C GLY A 44 -5.76 -21.15 -17.92
N ILE A 45 -4.44 -21.06 -17.70
CA ILE A 45 -3.70 -19.79 -17.66
C ILE A 45 -3.74 -19.04 -19.01
N ASP A 46 -3.97 -19.76 -20.09
CA ASP A 46 -4.11 -19.29 -21.47
C ASP A 46 -5.50 -18.72 -21.77
N ASN A 47 -6.46 -18.86 -20.85
CA ASN A 47 -7.81 -18.33 -21.03
C ASN A 47 -7.81 -16.81 -21.18
N VAL A 48 -8.61 -16.29 -22.11
CA VAL A 48 -8.74 -14.86 -22.40
C VAL A 48 -9.19 -14.05 -21.18
N PHE A 49 -9.88 -14.67 -20.22
CA PHE A 49 -10.21 -14.07 -18.92
C PHE A 49 -8.98 -13.52 -18.17
N TRP A 50 -7.84 -14.23 -18.25
CA TRP A 50 -6.58 -13.81 -17.62
C TRP A 50 -5.81 -12.79 -18.45
N ASN A 51 -6.22 -12.56 -19.70
CA ASN A 51 -5.59 -11.63 -20.60
C ASN A 51 -6.35 -10.31 -20.64
N MET A 52 -5.64 -9.19 -20.59
CA MET A 52 -6.20 -7.85 -20.83
C MET A 52 -6.64 -7.66 -22.31
N GLY A 53 -6.73 -8.73 -23.10
CA GLY A 53 -7.12 -8.73 -24.53
C GLY A 53 -8.51 -8.15 -24.77
N ALA A 54 -9.44 -8.40 -23.85
CA ALA A 54 -10.77 -7.80 -23.87
C ALA A 54 -10.79 -6.33 -23.43
N LEU A 55 -9.68 -5.76 -22.97
CA LEU A 55 -9.53 -4.33 -22.65
C LEU A 55 -8.64 -3.60 -23.69
N SER A 56 -7.85 -4.36 -24.45
CA SER A 56 -7.02 -3.89 -25.56
C SER A 56 -7.79 -4.02 -26.87
N HIS A 57 -8.87 -3.25 -26.98
CA HIS A 57 -9.67 -3.20 -28.19
C HIS A 57 -9.06 -2.21 -29.19
N PRO A 58 -8.66 -2.66 -30.40
CA PRO A 58 -7.99 -1.80 -31.37
C PRO A 58 -8.81 -0.58 -31.81
N ASP A 59 -10.15 -0.63 -31.66
CA ASP A 59 -11.08 0.37 -32.17
C ASP A 59 -11.68 1.29 -31.09
N GLU A 60 -11.36 1.06 -29.81
CA GLU A 60 -11.94 1.83 -28.72
C GLU A 60 -11.36 3.25 -28.66
N PRO A 61 -12.13 4.26 -28.19
CA PRO A 61 -11.68 5.66 -28.21
C PRO A 61 -10.36 5.88 -27.49
N TRP A 62 -10.05 5.15 -26.42
CA TRP A 62 -8.75 5.26 -25.73
C TRP A 62 -7.58 4.67 -26.53
N VAL A 63 -7.84 3.88 -27.58
CA VAL A 63 -6.83 3.29 -28.47
C VAL A 63 -6.66 4.10 -29.77
N VAL A 64 -7.73 4.64 -30.35
CA VAL A 64 -7.68 5.38 -31.63
C VAL A 64 -7.74 6.90 -31.49
N ASN A 65 -8.42 7.44 -30.47
CA ASN A 65 -8.66 8.88 -30.36
C ASN A 65 -7.55 9.57 -29.55
N LEU A 66 -6.75 10.39 -30.22
CA LEU A 66 -5.64 11.12 -29.62
C LEU A 66 -6.06 12.03 -28.45
N ASN A 67 -7.22 12.69 -28.53
CA ASN A 67 -7.69 13.57 -27.45
C ASN A 67 -8.06 12.77 -26.20
N VAL A 68 -8.66 11.59 -26.39
CA VAL A 68 -9.00 10.68 -25.27
C VAL A 68 -7.72 10.16 -24.63
N GLN A 69 -6.73 9.75 -25.42
CA GLN A 69 -5.41 9.33 -24.92
C GLN A 69 -4.70 10.43 -24.14
N GLN A 70 -4.68 11.66 -24.67
CA GLN A 70 -4.09 12.80 -23.99
C GLN A 70 -4.81 13.12 -22.68
N GLY A 71 -6.15 13.02 -22.66
CA GLY A 71 -6.95 13.17 -21.44
C GLY A 71 -6.62 12.12 -20.39
N ILE A 72 -6.56 10.85 -20.78
CA ILE A 72 -6.17 9.73 -19.89
C ILE A 72 -4.76 9.94 -19.35
N GLN A 73 -3.80 10.28 -20.22
CA GLN A 73 -2.42 10.51 -19.81
C GLN A 73 -2.31 11.70 -18.83
N ALA A 74 -3.04 12.78 -19.08
CA ALA A 74 -3.09 13.94 -18.19
C ALA A 74 -3.69 13.57 -16.83
N TYR A 75 -4.78 12.81 -16.82
CA TYR A 75 -5.40 12.31 -15.59
C TYR A 75 -4.44 11.41 -14.80
N LEU A 76 -3.81 10.41 -15.44
CA LEU A 76 -2.85 9.52 -14.78
C LEU A 76 -1.64 10.30 -14.24
N THR A 77 -1.13 11.26 -15.01
CA THR A 77 -0.03 12.13 -14.56
C THR A 77 -0.43 12.92 -13.32
N LEU A 78 -1.63 13.50 -13.30
CA LEU A 78 -2.15 14.24 -12.15
C LEU A 78 -2.28 13.34 -10.91
N THR A 79 -2.89 12.16 -11.07
CA THR A 79 -3.03 11.18 -9.99
C THR A 79 -1.67 10.73 -9.46
N HIS A 80 -0.73 10.39 -10.34
CA HIS A 80 0.63 10.04 -9.95
C HIS A 80 1.34 11.17 -9.20
N CYS A 81 1.18 12.43 -9.63
CA CYS A 81 1.71 13.57 -8.91
C CYS A 81 1.12 13.68 -7.50
N HIS A 82 -0.19 13.45 -7.35
CA HIS A 82 -0.85 13.47 -6.05
C HIS A 82 -0.33 12.36 -5.12
N ASP A 83 -0.16 11.15 -5.64
CA ASP A 83 0.39 10.02 -4.89
C ASP A 83 1.85 10.28 -4.48
N LYS A 84 2.65 10.85 -5.38
CA LYS A 84 4.03 11.27 -5.07
C LYS A 84 4.08 12.35 -4.00
N LEU A 85 3.18 13.33 -4.05
CA LEU A 85 3.07 14.35 -2.99
C LEU A 85 2.70 13.73 -1.64
N ARG A 86 1.76 12.77 -1.62
CA ARG A 86 1.44 12.00 -0.40
C ARG A 86 2.65 11.24 0.13
N GLY A 87 3.43 10.61 -0.75
CA GLY A 87 4.68 9.93 -0.41
C GLY A 87 5.68 10.89 0.25
N ILE A 88 5.97 12.01 -0.41
CA ILE A 88 6.88 13.05 0.12
C ILE A 88 6.40 13.59 1.47
N TYR A 89 5.10 13.83 1.64
CA TYR A 89 4.54 14.27 2.92
C TYR A 89 4.77 13.24 4.03
N ARG A 90 4.49 11.95 3.75
CA ARG A 90 4.71 10.84 4.70
C ARG A 90 6.18 10.75 5.10
N GLU A 91 7.09 10.77 4.13
CA GLU A 91 8.54 10.72 4.35
C GLU A 91 9.03 11.93 5.16
N THR A 92 8.55 13.13 4.82
CA THR A 92 8.91 14.37 5.53
C THR A 92 8.44 14.33 6.99
N ARG A 93 7.23 13.84 7.24
CA ARG A 93 6.69 13.68 8.60
C ARG A 93 7.53 12.68 9.40
N GLN A 94 7.85 11.53 8.82
CA GLN A 94 8.67 10.50 9.48
C GLN A 94 10.09 11.01 9.77
N ALA A 95 10.72 11.69 8.82
CA ALA A 95 12.01 12.35 9.03
C ALA A 95 11.95 13.38 10.16
N THR A 96 10.90 14.20 10.22
CA THR A 96 10.70 15.20 11.29
C THR A 96 10.55 14.54 12.66
N GLN A 97 9.74 13.49 12.76
CA GLN A 97 9.57 12.73 14.00
C GLN A 97 10.88 12.10 14.46
N TRP A 98 11.67 11.59 13.53
CA TRP A 98 12.98 11.03 13.80
C TRP A 98 13.96 12.08 14.32
N VAL A 99 14.00 13.29 13.72
CA VAL A 99 14.82 14.41 14.20
C VAL A 99 14.44 14.82 15.62
N ILE A 100 13.15 14.93 15.93
CA ILE A 100 12.67 15.27 17.29
C ILE A 100 13.15 14.22 18.30
N LYS A 101 13.06 12.94 17.95
CA LYS A 101 13.50 11.85 18.81
C LYS A 101 15.00 11.91 19.09
N ILE A 102 15.82 12.12 18.06
CA ILE A 102 17.28 12.28 18.22
C ILE A 102 17.60 13.50 19.08
N GLY A 103 16.90 14.62 18.88
CA GLY A 103 17.07 15.81 19.71
C GLY A 103 16.80 15.51 21.19
N GLY A 104 15.77 14.72 21.50
CA GLY A 104 15.47 14.27 22.85
C GLY A 104 16.54 13.33 23.44
N ASP A 105 17.05 12.40 22.63
CA ASP A 105 18.13 11.49 23.05
C ASP A 105 19.43 12.26 23.33
N LEU A 106 19.80 13.22 22.48
CA LEU A 106 20.95 14.11 22.68
C LEU A 106 20.82 14.95 23.95
N TYR A 107 19.63 15.50 24.21
CA TYR A 107 19.36 16.25 25.44
C TYR A 107 19.51 15.37 26.69
N GLN A 108 19.11 14.10 26.63
CA GLN A 108 19.34 13.16 27.73
C GLN A 108 20.82 12.84 27.93
N ILE A 109 21.59 12.67 26.85
CA ILE A 109 23.04 12.47 26.93
C ILE A 109 23.70 13.68 27.59
N GLU A 110 23.38 14.90 27.15
CA GLU A 110 23.90 16.14 27.73
C GLU A 110 23.64 16.20 29.25
N ASN A 111 22.40 15.94 29.68
CA ASN A 111 22.07 15.92 31.11
C ASN A 111 22.85 14.85 31.89
N CYS A 112 23.07 13.67 31.30
CA CYS A 112 23.88 12.63 31.93
C CYS A 112 25.35 13.06 32.07
N LEU A 113 25.92 13.67 31.02
CA LEU A 113 27.29 14.20 31.04
C LEU A 113 27.47 15.32 32.07
N ILE A 114 26.51 16.24 32.19
CA ILE A 114 26.53 17.32 33.18
C ILE A 114 26.43 16.76 34.61
N ALA A 115 25.59 15.73 34.82
CA ALA A 115 25.41 15.11 36.13
C ALA A 115 26.64 14.31 36.59
N GLU A 116 27.45 13.80 35.66
CA GLU A 116 28.65 13.01 35.92
C GLU A 116 29.83 13.91 36.32
N THR A 117 29.90 14.26 37.60
CA THR A 117 30.91 15.20 38.15
C THR A 117 32.10 14.53 38.84
N ARG A 118 32.25 13.19 38.79
CA ARG A 118 33.34 12.48 39.48
C ARG A 118 33.81 11.24 38.72
N GLU A 119 35.12 11.11 38.53
CA GLU A 119 35.77 9.86 38.11
C GLU A 119 35.58 8.82 39.23
N THR A 120 34.95 7.69 38.89
CA THR A 120 34.78 6.55 39.78
C THR A 120 35.22 5.28 39.06
N ASP A 121 35.85 4.36 39.80
CA ASP A 121 36.46 3.13 39.28
C ASP A 121 35.42 2.02 38.97
N VAL A 122 34.13 2.31 39.18
CA VAL A 122 33.00 1.39 38.97
C VAL A 122 31.94 2.09 38.15
N SER A 123 31.39 1.40 37.15
CA SER A 123 30.40 2.00 36.24
C SER A 123 29.17 2.49 36.97
N THR A 124 28.97 3.81 36.99
CA THR A 124 27.81 4.45 37.62
C THR A 124 26.54 4.13 36.84
N LYS A 125 25.37 4.14 37.50
CA LYS A 125 24.05 4.02 36.86
C LYS A 125 23.84 5.05 35.73
N ILE A 126 24.49 6.22 35.82
CA ILE A 126 24.49 7.27 34.79
C ILE A 126 25.26 6.81 33.54
N GLN A 127 26.44 6.22 33.71
CA GLN A 127 27.26 5.67 32.61
C GLN A 127 26.57 4.53 31.88
N GLN A 128 25.89 3.64 32.61
CA GLN A 128 25.07 2.57 32.01
C GLN A 128 23.97 3.16 31.12
N ARG A 129 23.22 4.12 31.64
CA ARG A 129 22.15 4.80 30.89
C ARG A 129 22.69 5.56 29.66
N LEU A 130 23.85 6.19 29.79
CA LEU A 130 24.50 6.90 28.68
C LEU A 130 24.94 5.92 27.59
N THR A 131 25.49 4.77 27.98
CA THR A 131 25.87 3.69 27.07
C THR A 131 24.65 3.12 26.33
N GLU A 132 23.55 2.87 27.04
CA GLU A 132 22.29 2.39 26.45
C GLU A 132 21.72 3.35 25.41
N ILE A 133 21.65 4.66 25.73
CA ILE A 133 21.13 5.68 24.80
C ILE A 133 22.02 5.76 23.56
N CYS A 134 23.35 5.84 23.75
CA CYS A 134 24.31 5.92 22.64
C CYS A 134 24.26 4.68 21.74
N LEU A 135 24.19 3.46 22.31
CA LEU A 135 24.06 2.23 21.55
C LEU A 135 22.75 2.18 20.76
N SER A 136 21.63 2.53 21.38
CA SER A 136 20.32 2.60 20.72
C SER A 136 20.32 3.62 19.56
N MET A 137 20.97 4.78 19.74
CA MET A 137 21.06 5.81 18.70
C MET A 137 21.95 5.33 17.55
N TRP A 138 23.09 4.73 17.86
CA TRP A 138 24.04 4.19 16.88
C TRP A 138 23.43 3.02 16.09
N GLU A 139 22.76 2.07 16.74
CA GLU A 139 22.06 0.98 16.04
C GLU A 139 21.01 1.52 15.07
N LYS A 140 20.27 2.56 15.45
CA LYS A 140 19.24 3.16 14.57
C LYS A 140 19.86 3.87 13.38
N LEU A 141 21.00 4.53 13.56
CA LEU A 141 21.75 5.20 12.50
C LEU A 141 22.43 4.20 11.55
N VAL A 142 23.05 3.14 12.07
CA VAL A 142 23.86 2.17 11.30
C VAL A 142 23.02 1.11 10.62
N ARG A 143 21.94 0.63 11.27
CA ARG A 143 20.99 -0.28 10.60
C ARG A 143 20.26 0.42 9.45
N GLY A 144 20.45 1.73 9.30
CA GLY A 144 19.82 2.53 8.26
C GLY A 144 18.34 2.23 8.24
N TYR A 145 17.68 2.22 9.43
CA TYR A 145 16.23 2.14 9.52
C TYR A 145 15.73 3.22 8.58
N SER A 146 15.36 2.74 7.41
CA SER A 146 15.08 3.60 6.31
C SER A 146 13.83 4.29 6.77
N VAL A 147 13.89 5.61 6.89
CA VAL A 147 12.68 6.43 7.00
C VAL A 147 11.68 6.03 5.90
N VAL A 148 12.15 5.39 4.83
CA VAL A 148 11.42 5.09 3.59
C VAL A 148 10.96 3.62 3.47
N THR A 149 11.55 2.64 4.17
CA THR A 149 11.25 1.22 3.92
C THR A 149 11.20 0.43 5.21
N GLU A 150 10.01 0.34 5.82
CA GLU A 150 9.52 -0.77 6.65
C GLU A 150 8.29 -0.32 7.46
N ILE A 151 7.25 0.11 6.76
CA ILE A 151 5.88 -0.14 7.23
C ILE A 151 5.26 -0.81 6.01
N GLY A 152 4.78 -2.06 6.17
CA GLY A 152 4.15 -2.81 5.08
C GLY A 152 3.28 -1.84 4.28
N SER A 153 3.55 -1.77 2.98
CA SER A 153 3.02 -0.75 2.07
C SER A 153 1.59 -0.46 2.47
N GLN A 154 1.34 0.74 3.03
CA GLN A 154 -0.02 1.14 3.40
C GLN A 154 -0.93 1.03 2.17
N ALA A 155 -0.38 1.09 0.94
CA ALA A 155 -1.11 0.80 -0.29
C ALA A 155 -1.51 -0.67 -0.43
N ASP A 156 -0.69 -1.63 0.01
CA ASP A 156 -1.07 -3.05 0.04
C ASP A 156 -2.16 -3.29 1.10
N HIS A 157 -2.08 -2.56 2.22
CA HIS A 157 -3.10 -2.63 3.27
C HIS A 157 -4.41 -1.91 2.86
N GLU A 158 -4.32 -0.76 2.20
CA GLU A 158 -5.45 -0.01 1.62
C GLU A 158 -6.08 -0.81 0.46
N GLU A 159 -5.30 -1.51 -0.37
CA GLU A 159 -5.83 -2.43 -1.40
C GLU A 159 -6.57 -3.61 -0.78
N GLU A 160 -6.02 -4.24 0.26
CA GLU A 160 -6.74 -5.28 1.01
C GLU A 160 -8.03 -4.75 1.66
N GLU A 161 -8.00 -3.53 2.23
CA GLU A 161 -9.16 -2.91 2.89
C GLU A 161 -10.27 -2.56 1.90
N ILE A 162 -9.92 -2.04 0.70
CA ILE A 162 -10.86 -1.79 -0.39
C ILE A 162 -11.49 -3.11 -0.87
N LEU A 163 -10.68 -4.15 -1.08
CA LEU A 163 -11.18 -5.46 -1.51
C LEU A 163 -12.10 -6.10 -0.46
N ASP A 164 -11.84 -5.88 0.83
CA ASP A 164 -12.69 -6.37 1.91
C ASP A 164 -14.00 -5.60 2.03
N GLN A 165 -13.96 -4.28 1.82
CA GLN A 165 -15.16 -3.44 1.77
C GLN A 165 -16.07 -3.84 0.59
N GLU A 166 -15.51 -3.98 -0.61
CA GLU A 166 -16.26 -4.40 -1.81
C GLU A 166 -16.86 -5.81 -1.65
N ALA A 167 -16.18 -6.70 -0.92
CA ALA A 167 -16.69 -8.04 -0.63
C ALA A 167 -17.84 -8.04 0.38
N MET A 168 -17.82 -7.14 1.38
CA MET A 168 -18.92 -7.00 2.32
C MET A 168 -20.17 -6.41 1.67
N GLU A 169 -20.02 -5.37 0.83
CA GLU A 169 -21.16 -4.77 0.11
C GLU A 169 -21.87 -5.78 -0.79
N TYR A 170 -21.13 -6.68 -1.42
CA TYR A 170 -21.72 -7.76 -2.23
C TYR A 170 -22.46 -8.80 -1.37
N ALA A 171 -21.90 -9.17 -0.21
CA ALA A 171 -22.52 -10.11 0.72
C ALA A 171 -23.87 -9.59 1.24
N GLU A 172 -23.97 -8.29 1.50
CA GLU A 172 -25.22 -7.64 1.92
C GLU A 172 -26.25 -7.56 0.79
N GLY A 173 -25.81 -7.47 -0.46
CA GLY A 173 -26.67 -7.43 -1.65
C GLY A 173 -27.14 -8.80 -2.17
N ASN A 174 -26.53 -9.91 -1.74
CA ASN A 174 -26.79 -11.24 -2.30
C ASN A 174 -26.98 -12.33 -1.22
N PRO A 175 -28.23 -12.80 -0.97
CA PRO A 175 -28.55 -13.68 0.17
C PRO A 175 -27.98 -15.11 0.11
N ASN A 176 -27.21 -15.46 -0.93
CA ASN A 176 -26.57 -16.77 -1.11
C ASN A 176 -25.03 -16.73 -0.94
N TYR A 177 -24.51 -15.79 -0.14
CA TYR A 177 -23.07 -15.50 -0.05
C TYR A 177 -22.21 -16.55 0.72
N GLU A 178 -22.81 -17.61 1.28
CA GLU A 178 -22.05 -18.67 1.99
C GLU A 178 -21.30 -19.63 1.02
#